data_AF-A0AAQ4E0X0-F1
#
_entry.id   AF-A0AAQ4E0X0-F1
#
_cell.length_a   1.000
_cell.length_b   1.000
_cell.length_c   1.000
_cell.angle_alpha   90.00
_cell.angle_beta   90.00
_cell.angle_gamma   90.00
#
_symmetry.space_group_name_H-M   'P 1'
#
loop_
_entity.id
_entity.type
_entity.pdbx_description
1 polymer ?
#
loop_
_entity_poly.entity_id
_entity_poly.type
_entity_poly.pdbx_seq_one_letter_code
_entity_poly.pdbx_strand_id
1 'polypeptide(L)'
;MAEAIRRRRADPAVRAAEAQAKREARRAKCEGSAQVFEQQFRDNPFGYTCSVCHLLWFKNDLTVLPEACHSILRPVFPEADLTSFHLCASCKQSVLQGQVPRLATTNGYGYPARQESNVPSTRPEAASALNSISTQRRRPYLCKKHTTKSKGTSTSSLTRIRSSPSMRSRNTQTEVCAQADRVTQTARIVIGTATQT
;
A
#
# COMPACT_ATOMS: atom_id res chain seq x y z
N MET A 1 -44.76 1.98 -10.25
CA MET A 1 -43.29 1.80 -10.39
C MET A 1 -42.68 0.74 -9.46
N ALA A 2 -43.01 0.71 -8.16
CA ALA A 2 -42.40 -0.21 -7.21
C ALA A 2 -42.57 -1.72 -7.54
N GLU A 3 -43.69 -2.11 -8.15
CA GLU A 3 -43.94 -3.50 -8.51
C GLU A 3 -43.16 -3.99 -9.73
N ALA A 4 -42.97 -3.13 -10.73
CA ALA A 4 -42.14 -3.42 -11.89
C ALA A 4 -40.67 -3.66 -11.48
N ILE A 5 -40.16 -2.88 -10.51
CA ILE A 5 -38.82 -3.08 -9.95
C ILE A 5 -38.72 -4.42 -9.20
N ARG A 6 -39.77 -4.80 -8.44
CA ARG A 6 -39.82 -6.10 -7.75
C ARG A 6 -39.81 -7.27 -8.73
N ARG A 7 -40.63 -7.23 -9.78
CA ARG A 7 -40.67 -8.28 -10.82
C ARG A 7 -39.33 -8.41 -11.56
N ARG A 8 -38.70 -7.29 -11.91
CA ARG A 8 -37.36 -7.29 -12.52
C ARG A 8 -36.29 -7.93 -11.62
N ARG A 9 -36.34 -7.72 -10.30
CA ARG A 9 -35.41 -8.34 -9.35
C ARG A 9 -35.73 -9.80 -9.05
N ALA A 10 -36.96 -10.25 -9.30
CA ALA A 10 -37.36 -11.65 -9.16
C ALA A 10 -36.96 -12.49 -10.39
N ASP A 11 -36.69 -11.84 -11.53
CA ASP A 11 -36.22 -12.50 -12.74
C ASP A 11 -34.86 -13.20 -12.51
N PRO A 12 -34.79 -14.53 -12.66
CA PRO A 12 -33.55 -15.29 -12.49
C PRO A 12 -32.41 -14.82 -13.39
N ALA A 13 -32.70 -14.35 -14.61
CA ALA A 13 -31.69 -13.85 -15.55
C ALA A 13 -31.07 -12.55 -15.05
N VAL A 14 -31.89 -11.64 -14.50
CA VAL A 14 -31.41 -10.39 -13.89
C VAL A 14 -30.53 -10.70 -12.68
N ARG A 15 -30.93 -11.67 -11.84
CA ARG A 15 -30.13 -12.09 -10.68
C ARG A 15 -28.81 -12.76 -11.07
N ALA A 16 -28.82 -13.57 -12.12
CA ALA A 16 -27.62 -14.20 -12.66
C ALA A 16 -26.65 -13.14 -13.23
N ALA A 17 -27.16 -12.18 -14.00
CA ALA A 17 -26.37 -11.07 -14.54
C ALA A 17 -25.77 -10.19 -13.43
N GLU A 18 -26.56 -9.82 -12.41
CA GLU A 18 -26.06 -9.10 -11.22
C GLU A 18 -24.97 -9.89 -10.48
N ALA A 19 -25.15 -11.20 -10.32
CA ALA A 19 -24.17 -12.06 -9.67
C ALA A 19 -22.88 -12.18 -10.48
N GLN A 20 -22.98 -12.26 -11.81
CA GLN A 20 -21.83 -12.28 -12.71
C GLN A 20 -21.08 -10.95 -12.67
N ALA A 21 -21.77 -9.82 -12.80
CA ALA A 21 -21.17 -8.49 -12.68
C ALA A 21 -20.43 -8.30 -11.35
N LYS A 22 -21.01 -8.81 -10.24
CA LYS A 22 -20.34 -8.77 -8.93
C LYS A 22 -19.10 -9.66 -8.86
N ARG A 23 -19.09 -10.82 -9.54
CA ARG A 23 -17.91 -11.70 -9.62
C ARG A 23 -16.80 -11.06 -10.45
N GLU A 24 -17.15 -10.46 -11.58
CA GLU A 24 -16.24 -9.73 -12.46
C GLU A 24 -15.61 -8.54 -11.73
N ALA A 25 -16.41 -7.73 -11.03
CA ALA A 25 -15.91 -6.63 -10.22
C ALA A 25 -14.95 -7.09 -9.11
N ARG A 26 -15.24 -8.24 -8.46
CA ARG A 26 -14.32 -8.84 -7.48
C ARG A 26 -13.03 -9.33 -8.13
N ARG A 27 -13.12 -9.98 -9.30
CA ARG A 27 -11.95 -10.45 -10.06
C ARG A 27 -11.06 -9.28 -10.47
N ALA A 28 -11.63 -8.24 -11.06
CA ALA A 28 -10.90 -7.04 -11.46
C ALA A 28 -10.19 -6.38 -10.26
N LYS A 29 -10.86 -6.31 -9.09
CA LYS A 29 -10.24 -5.82 -7.86
C LYS A 29 -9.05 -6.71 -7.41
N CYS A 30 -9.21 -8.02 -7.45
CA CYS A 30 -8.13 -8.96 -7.10
C CYS A 30 -6.95 -8.88 -8.07
N GLU A 31 -7.23 -8.73 -9.36
CA GLU A 31 -6.21 -8.58 -10.42
C GLU A 31 -5.41 -7.30 -10.23
N GLY A 32 -6.07 -6.17 -9.96
CA GLY A 32 -5.38 -4.93 -9.61
C GLY A 32 -4.49 -5.07 -8.37
N SER A 33 -4.96 -5.78 -7.32
CA SER A 33 -4.12 -6.01 -6.13
C SER A 33 -2.92 -6.93 -6.38
N ALA A 34 -3.08 -7.94 -7.25
CA ALA A 34 -1.98 -8.83 -7.62
C ALA A 34 -0.91 -8.08 -8.40
N GLN A 35 -1.32 -7.19 -9.31
CA GLN A 35 -0.40 -6.34 -10.07
C GLN A 35 0.40 -5.40 -9.17
N VAL A 36 -0.24 -4.77 -8.18
CA VAL A 36 0.45 -3.93 -7.19
C VAL A 36 1.48 -4.73 -6.40
N PHE A 37 1.15 -5.96 -6.00
CA PHE A 37 2.08 -6.83 -5.29
C PHE A 37 3.29 -7.20 -6.17
N GLU A 38 3.06 -7.57 -7.42
CA GLU A 38 4.15 -7.87 -8.37
C GLU A 38 5.09 -6.68 -8.52
N GLN A 39 4.56 -5.47 -8.71
CA GLN A 39 5.37 -4.26 -8.85
C GLN A 39 6.17 -3.95 -7.58
N GLN A 40 5.60 -4.18 -6.39
CA GLN A 40 6.23 -3.81 -5.13
C GLN A 40 7.28 -4.80 -4.63
N PHE A 41 7.13 -6.10 -4.97
CA PHE A 41 7.96 -7.16 -4.39
C PHE A 41 8.73 -7.98 -5.43
N ARG A 42 8.19 -8.15 -6.64
CA ARG A 42 8.86 -8.93 -7.69
C ARG A 42 9.72 -8.02 -8.57
N ASP A 43 9.15 -6.89 -9.00
CA ASP A 43 9.79 -6.01 -9.96
C ASP A 43 10.62 -4.89 -9.27
N ASN A 44 10.56 -4.84 -7.94
CA ASN A 44 11.33 -3.94 -7.09
C ASN A 44 12.35 -4.78 -6.32
N PRO A 45 13.63 -4.75 -6.70
CA PRO A 45 14.65 -5.61 -6.09
C PRO A 45 14.95 -5.21 -4.64
N PHE A 46 15.02 -6.22 -3.76
CA PHE A 46 15.46 -6.07 -2.38
C PHE A 46 16.99 -6.09 -2.28
N GLY A 47 17.52 -5.48 -1.22
CA GLY A 47 18.95 -5.53 -0.89
C GLY A 47 19.71 -4.25 -1.18
N TYR A 48 19.01 -3.14 -1.45
CA TYR A 48 19.62 -1.83 -1.60
C TYR A 48 19.85 -1.20 -0.23
N THR A 49 20.98 -0.55 -0.04
CA THR A 49 21.35 0.05 1.25
C THR A 49 21.04 1.54 1.29
N CYS A 50 20.53 2.02 2.42
CA CYS A 50 20.52 3.45 2.72
C CYS A 50 21.95 3.94 2.96
N SER A 51 22.39 5.01 2.30
CA SER A 51 23.76 5.56 2.42
C SER A 51 24.10 6.08 3.81
N VAL A 52 23.10 6.36 4.65
CA VAL A 52 23.32 6.91 6.00
C VAL A 52 23.28 5.84 7.08
N CYS A 53 22.27 4.97 7.08
CA CYS A 53 22.10 3.94 8.14
C CYS A 53 22.54 2.53 7.72
N HIS A 54 22.92 2.33 6.45
CA HIS A 54 23.35 1.05 5.86
C HIS A 54 22.33 -0.11 5.97
N LEU A 55 21.10 0.14 6.45
CA LEU A 55 20.03 -0.86 6.46
C LEU A 55 19.56 -1.17 5.04
N LEU A 56 19.06 -2.40 4.87
CA LEU A 56 18.56 -2.92 3.59
C LEU A 56 17.11 -2.52 3.36
N TRP A 57 16.83 -2.12 2.12
CA TRP A 57 15.54 -1.67 1.62
C TRP A 57 15.32 -2.21 0.22
N PHE A 58 14.08 -2.08 -0.25
CA PHE A 58 13.83 -2.17 -1.68
C PHE A 58 14.29 -0.91 -2.38
N LYS A 59 14.66 -1.03 -3.66
CA LYS A 59 15.14 0.10 -4.47
C LYS A 59 14.18 1.29 -4.43
N ASN A 60 12.88 1.05 -4.57
CA ASN A 60 11.86 2.10 -4.61
C ASN A 60 11.59 2.77 -3.26
N ASP A 61 12.03 2.18 -2.15
CA ASP A 61 11.88 2.78 -0.81
C ASP A 61 12.99 3.80 -0.50
N LEU A 62 14.01 3.87 -1.37
CA LEU A 62 15.11 4.81 -1.27
C LEU A 62 14.86 6.02 -2.16
N THR A 63 15.19 7.19 -1.64
CA THR A 63 15.12 8.45 -2.40
C THR A 63 16.47 9.13 -2.41
N VAL A 64 16.80 9.77 -3.53
CA VAL A 64 18.01 10.59 -3.64
C VAL A 64 18.03 11.67 -2.57
N LEU A 65 19.20 11.92 -1.99
CA LEU A 65 19.42 13.00 -1.05
C LEU A 65 19.16 14.37 -1.73
N PRO A 66 18.29 15.23 -1.18
CA PRO A 66 18.12 16.58 -1.71
C PRO A 66 19.39 17.42 -1.51
N GLU A 67 19.82 18.13 -2.55
CA GLU A 67 21.03 18.98 -2.53
C GLU A 67 21.02 20.00 -1.37
N ALA A 68 19.84 20.59 -1.08
CA ALA A 68 19.65 21.54 0.01
C ALA A 68 20.04 20.99 1.39
N CYS A 69 20.10 19.66 1.53
CA CYS A 69 20.44 18.98 2.77
C CYS A 69 21.90 18.52 2.83
N HIS A 70 22.71 18.75 1.79
CA HIS A 70 24.11 18.32 1.76
C HIS A 70 24.93 18.91 2.91
N SER A 71 24.65 20.15 3.29
CA SER A 71 25.31 20.84 4.41
C SER A 71 25.13 20.15 5.76
N ILE A 72 24.06 19.38 5.95
CA ILE A 72 23.75 18.68 7.20
C ILE A 72 24.60 17.40 7.32
N LEU A 73 24.82 16.71 6.20
CA LEU A 73 25.55 15.44 6.17
C LEU A 73 27.04 15.61 5.89
N ARG A 74 27.47 16.71 5.25
CA ARG A 74 28.88 16.97 4.94
C ARG A 74 29.81 16.89 6.16
N PRO A 75 29.46 17.41 7.35
CA PRO A 75 30.34 17.35 8.51
C PRO A 75 30.58 15.92 9.03
N VAL A 76 29.60 15.02 8.86
CA VAL A 76 29.66 13.63 9.35
C VAL A 76 30.12 12.64 8.27
N PHE A 77 29.98 13.00 6.99
CA PHE A 77 30.48 12.24 5.85
C PHE A 77 31.35 13.13 4.94
N PRO A 78 32.55 13.55 5.40
CA PRO A 78 33.36 14.55 4.68
C PRO A 78 33.84 14.06 3.31
N GLU A 79 34.31 12.82 3.25
CA GLU A 79 34.89 12.20 2.05
C GLU A 79 33.85 11.55 1.12
N ALA A 80 32.59 11.54 1.52
CA ALA A 80 31.55 10.85 0.75
C ALA A 80 31.00 11.73 -0.38
N ASP A 81 30.69 11.11 -1.51
CA ASP A 81 29.94 11.75 -2.58
C ASP A 81 28.45 11.77 -2.25
N LEU A 82 28.00 12.90 -1.69
CA LEU A 82 26.61 13.13 -1.29
C LEU A 82 25.63 13.10 -2.48
N THR A 83 26.09 13.32 -3.72
CA THR A 83 25.21 13.29 -4.91
C THR A 83 24.72 11.87 -5.23
N SER A 84 25.51 10.87 -4.82
CA SER A 84 25.17 9.45 -4.95
C SER A 84 24.31 8.91 -3.80
N PHE A 85 24.01 9.73 -2.78
CA PHE A 85 23.34 9.24 -1.57
C PHE A 85 21.89 8.87 -1.84
N HIS A 86 21.49 7.73 -1.29
CA HIS A 86 20.13 7.21 -1.34
C HIS A 86 19.65 6.97 0.09
N LEU A 87 18.56 7.60 0.47
CA LEU A 87 18.05 7.62 1.84
C LEU A 87 16.75 6.84 1.96
N CYS A 88 16.62 6.05 3.03
CA CYS A 88 15.32 5.55 3.45
C CYS A 88 14.45 6.69 4.01
N ALA A 89 13.15 6.45 4.09
CA ALA A 89 12.16 7.44 4.55
C ALA A 89 12.52 8.08 5.90
N SER A 90 12.98 7.29 6.88
CA SER A 90 13.36 7.81 8.20
C SER A 90 14.59 8.70 8.17
N CYS A 91 15.64 8.31 7.42
CA CYS A 91 16.85 9.13 7.28
C CYS A 91 16.53 10.43 6.54
N LYS A 92 15.74 10.36 5.47
CA LYS A 92 15.25 11.54 4.75
C LYS A 92 14.53 12.49 5.68
N GLN A 93 13.61 11.98 6.51
CA GLN A 93 12.85 12.82 7.44
C GLN A 93 13.76 13.56 8.43
N SER A 94 14.74 12.89 9.04
CA SER A 94 15.67 13.54 9.97
C SER A 94 16.51 14.62 9.28
N VAL A 95 17.00 14.33 8.06
CA VAL A 95 17.82 15.26 7.30
C VAL A 95 17.00 16.48 6.84
N LEU A 96 15.74 16.30 6.44
CA LEU A 96 14.83 17.43 6.17
C LEU A 96 14.56 18.29 7.41
N GLN A 97 14.73 17.75 8.62
CA GLN A 97 14.61 18.47 9.88
C GLN A 97 15.93 19.14 10.32
N GLY A 98 16.98 19.12 9.50
CA GLY A 98 18.27 19.70 9.88
C GLY A 98 19.12 18.80 10.77
N GLN A 99 18.77 17.52 10.92
CA GLN A 99 19.42 16.62 11.87
C GLN A 99 20.10 15.44 11.17
N VAL A 100 21.25 15.04 11.72
CA VAL A 100 21.89 13.76 11.37
C VAL A 100 21.01 12.62 11.91
N PRO A 101 20.61 11.63 11.08
CA PRO A 101 19.77 10.52 11.53
C PRO A 101 20.39 9.76 12.70
N ARG A 102 19.58 9.40 13.71
CA ARG A 102 20.08 8.69 14.91
C ARG A 102 20.77 7.37 14.57
N LEU A 103 20.21 6.61 13.63
CA LEU A 103 20.74 5.32 13.17
C LEU A 103 21.84 5.48 12.11
N ALA A 104 22.43 6.66 11.96
CA ALA A 104 23.55 6.84 11.05
C ALA A 104 24.75 5.97 11.46
N THR A 105 25.49 5.47 10.47
CA THR A 105 26.72 4.70 10.71
C THR A 105 27.79 5.53 11.42
N THR A 106 27.80 6.85 11.19
CA THR A 106 28.64 7.82 11.92
C THR A 106 28.33 7.88 13.41
N ASN A 107 27.16 7.43 13.83
CA ASN A 107 26.76 7.31 15.24
C ASN A 107 27.01 5.89 15.80
N GLY A 108 27.75 5.05 15.08
CA GLY A 108 28.09 3.68 15.52
C GLY A 108 27.06 2.60 15.15
N TYR A 109 26.00 2.91 14.40
CA TYR A 109 24.98 1.95 13.97
C TYR A 109 25.35 1.18 12.69
N GLY A 110 26.64 0.87 12.53
CA GLY A 110 27.15 0.06 11.43
C GLY A 110 27.08 -1.44 11.74
N TYR A 111 27.13 -2.26 10.69
CA TYR A 111 27.44 -3.68 10.88
C TYR A 111 28.84 -3.81 11.48
N PRO A 112 29.03 -4.70 12.47
CA PRO A 112 30.37 -4.99 12.97
C PRO A 112 31.24 -5.49 11.82
N ALA A 113 32.55 -5.23 11.90
CA ALA A 113 33.50 -5.82 10.97
C ALA A 113 33.26 -7.33 10.92
N ARG A 114 33.24 -7.88 9.69
CA ARG A 114 33.15 -9.32 9.49
C ARG A 114 34.30 -9.95 10.27
N GLN A 115 33.97 -10.69 11.33
CA GLN A 115 34.98 -11.48 12.03
C GLN A 115 35.44 -12.56 11.05
N GLU A 116 36.75 -12.66 10.83
CA GLU A 116 37.37 -13.81 10.16
C GLU A 116 37.18 -15.03 11.07
N SER A 117 35.99 -15.62 11.01
CA SER A 117 35.60 -16.65 11.95
C SER A 117 36.10 -18.01 11.47
N ASN A 118 37.10 -18.55 12.18
CA ASN A 118 37.32 -20.00 12.36
C ASN A 118 36.13 -20.69 13.08
N VAL A 119 34.91 -20.17 12.92
CA VAL A 119 33.69 -20.77 13.44
C VAL A 119 33.26 -21.80 12.41
N PRO A 120 33.30 -23.11 12.73
CA PRO A 120 32.80 -24.12 11.82
C PRO A 120 31.35 -23.78 11.49
N SER A 121 31.05 -23.64 10.20
CA SER A 121 29.67 -23.51 9.74
C SER A 121 28.92 -24.78 10.19
N THR A 122 28.13 -24.67 11.25
CA THR A 122 27.23 -25.75 11.70
C THR A 122 26.00 -25.87 10.82
N ARG A 123 25.88 -25.05 9.76
CA ARG A 123 24.87 -25.28 8.73
C ARG A 123 25.27 -26.57 8.01
N PRO A 124 24.48 -27.66 8.13
CA PRO A 124 24.72 -28.81 7.29
C PRO A 124 24.66 -28.31 5.85
N GLU A 125 25.64 -28.70 5.05
CA GLU A 125 25.60 -28.54 3.60
C GLU A 125 24.31 -29.17 3.11
N ALA A 126 23.28 -28.35 2.91
CA ALA A 126 22.01 -28.80 2.41
C ALA A 126 22.25 -29.14 0.94
N ALA A 127 22.55 -30.41 0.69
CA ALA A 127 22.49 -30.99 -0.65
C ALA A 127 21.19 -30.51 -1.31
N SER A 128 21.36 -29.73 -2.37
CA SER A 128 20.41 -29.28 -3.38
C SER A 128 18.94 -29.67 -3.14
N ALA A 129 18.24 -28.92 -2.29
CA ALA A 129 16.78 -28.96 -2.22
C ALA A 129 16.16 -28.06 -3.31
N LEU A 130 16.48 -28.31 -4.58
CA LEU A 130 15.86 -27.61 -5.72
C LEU A 130 14.87 -28.46 -6.52
N ASN A 131 14.63 -29.72 -6.16
CA ASN A 131 13.80 -30.61 -6.98
C ASN A 131 12.40 -30.92 -6.40
N SER A 132 11.79 -30.00 -5.65
CA SER A 132 10.43 -30.21 -5.12
C SER A 132 9.48 -29.00 -5.20
N ILE A 133 9.80 -27.95 -5.97
CA ILE A 133 8.78 -26.97 -6.39
C ILE A 133 8.05 -27.53 -7.64
N SER A 134 7.58 -28.77 -7.54
CA SER A 134 6.77 -29.40 -8.58
C SER A 134 5.30 -29.33 -8.17
N THR A 135 4.57 -28.45 -8.86
CA THR A 135 3.10 -28.41 -8.93
C THR A 135 2.34 -28.13 -7.63
N GLN A 136 2.47 -26.92 -7.08
CA GLN A 136 1.35 -26.37 -6.30
C GLN A 136 0.22 -26.04 -7.29
N ARG A 137 -0.68 -27.03 -7.48
CA ARG A 137 -1.92 -26.89 -8.26
C ARG A 137 -2.56 -25.54 -7.96
N ARG A 138 -2.85 -24.79 -9.02
CA ARG A 138 -3.72 -23.60 -8.99
C ARG A 138 -4.98 -23.94 -8.19
N ARG A 139 -5.07 -23.49 -6.93
CA ARG A 139 -6.31 -23.54 -6.17
C ARG A 139 -7.23 -22.46 -6.75
N PRO A 140 -8.38 -22.81 -7.36
CA PRO A 140 -9.33 -21.80 -7.78
C PRO A 140 -9.92 -21.16 -6.51
N TYR A 141 -9.76 -19.85 -6.41
CA TYR A 141 -10.43 -18.90 -5.51
C TYR A 141 -11.42 -19.52 -4.49
N LEU A 142 -10.95 -19.76 -3.27
CA LEU A 142 -11.84 -20.00 -2.13
C LEU A 142 -12.51 -18.67 -1.73
N CYS A 143 -13.65 -18.38 -2.36
CA CYS A 143 -14.53 -17.31 -1.93
C CYS A 143 -15.17 -17.69 -0.59
N LYS A 144 -14.79 -16.99 0.49
CA LYS A 144 -15.40 -17.15 1.82
C LYS A 144 -16.92 -16.93 1.71
N LYS A 145 -17.71 -17.95 2.05
CA LYS A 145 -19.17 -17.82 2.23
C LYS A 145 -19.40 -16.99 3.49
N HIS A 146 -20.08 -15.86 3.37
CA HIS A 146 -20.53 -15.09 4.53
C HIS A 146 -21.79 -15.74 5.10
N THR A 147 -21.76 -16.06 6.39
CA THR A 147 -22.95 -16.39 7.19
C THR A 147 -23.74 -15.10 7.43
N THR A 148 -25.06 -15.17 7.24
CA THR A 148 -26.00 -14.08 7.50
C THR A 148 -26.18 -13.91 9.00
N LYS A 149 -25.79 -12.76 9.57
CA LYS A 149 -26.14 -12.37 10.94
C LYS A 149 -27.61 -11.99 11.01
N SER A 150 -28.39 -12.71 11.81
CA SER A 150 -29.68 -12.26 12.32
C SER A 150 -29.48 -11.08 13.28
N LYS A 151 -30.37 -10.09 13.19
CA LYS A 151 -30.47 -8.97 14.13
C LYS A 151 -31.06 -9.51 15.44
N GLY A 152 -30.25 -9.53 16.50
CA GLY A 152 -30.69 -9.74 17.87
C GLY A 152 -30.50 -8.45 18.65
N THR A 153 -31.62 -7.83 19.04
CA THR A 153 -31.68 -6.70 19.97
C THR A 153 -31.51 -7.24 21.38
N SER A 154 -30.52 -6.75 22.13
CA SER A 154 -30.50 -6.93 23.58
C SER A 154 -29.60 -5.88 24.25
N THR A 155 -30.29 -5.02 24.98
CA THR A 155 -29.80 -4.06 25.98
C THR A 155 -29.15 -4.81 27.14
N SER A 156 -27.94 -4.42 27.56
CA SER A 156 -27.49 -4.59 28.95
C SER A 156 -26.20 -3.79 29.23
N SER A 157 -26.09 -3.38 30.48
CA SER A 157 -25.31 -2.28 31.03
C SER A 157 -23.91 -2.68 31.53
N LEU A 158 -22.98 -1.70 31.48
CA LEU A 158 -21.82 -1.45 32.34
C LEU A 158 -20.93 -2.63 32.84
N THR A 159 -19.64 -2.57 32.50
CA THR A 159 -18.55 -2.44 33.50
C THR A 159 -17.23 -2.01 32.86
N ARG A 160 -16.45 -1.26 33.64
CA ARG A 160 -15.26 -0.48 33.31
C ARG A 160 -14.00 -1.32 33.58
N ILE A 161 -13.13 -1.56 32.60
CA ILE A 161 -11.73 -1.98 32.84
C ILE A 161 -10.79 -1.18 31.93
N ARG A 162 -9.79 -0.54 32.55
CA ARG A 162 -8.68 0.20 31.92
C ARG A 162 -7.74 -0.76 31.20
N SER A 163 -7.33 -0.43 29.97
CA SER A 163 -6.06 -0.90 29.36
C SER A 163 -5.68 -0.01 28.15
N SER A 164 -4.50 0.60 28.28
CA SER A 164 -3.51 1.11 27.31
C SER A 164 -3.91 1.70 25.94
N PRO A 165 -3.34 2.85 25.52
CA PRO A 165 -3.60 3.45 24.22
C PRO A 165 -2.85 2.71 23.09
N SER A 166 -3.64 1.98 22.29
CA SER A 166 -3.25 1.40 21.01
C SER A 166 -3.23 2.45 19.91
N MET A 167 -2.20 2.38 19.05
CA MET A 167 -1.89 3.26 17.93
C MET A 167 -3.11 3.50 17.03
N ARG A 168 -3.61 4.75 17.00
CA ARG A 168 -4.65 5.19 16.07
C ARG A 168 -4.03 5.45 14.70
N SER A 169 -4.25 4.51 13.78
CA SER A 169 -4.15 4.75 12.35
C SER A 169 -5.22 5.76 11.92
N ARG A 170 -4.79 6.95 11.47
CA ARG A 170 -5.68 7.93 10.83
C ARG A 170 -6.08 7.37 9.47
N ASN A 171 -7.32 6.92 9.34
CA ASN A 171 -7.92 6.65 8.04
C ASN A 171 -8.90 7.80 7.75
N THR A 172 -8.49 8.73 6.89
CA THR A 172 -9.36 9.79 6.37
C THR A 172 -10.28 9.17 5.34
N GLN A 173 -11.52 8.91 5.75
CA GLN A 173 -12.59 8.51 4.85
C GLN A 173 -13.26 9.80 4.35
N THR A 174 -12.96 10.19 3.11
CA THR A 174 -13.68 11.24 2.39
C THR A 174 -15.05 10.69 2.00
N GLU A 175 -16.09 11.11 2.72
CA GLU A 175 -17.47 10.93 2.31
C GLU A 175 -17.78 11.89 1.16
N VAL A 176 -17.94 11.35 -0.05
CA VAL A 176 -18.55 12.07 -1.17
C VAL A 176 -20.06 11.90 -1.04
N CYS A 177 -20.70 12.83 -0.34
CA CYS A 177 -22.16 13.00 -0.39
C CYS A 177 -22.52 13.74 -1.68
N ALA A 178 -23.11 13.01 -2.64
CA ALA A 178 -23.78 13.58 -3.80
C ALA A 178 -25.29 13.62 -3.52
N GLN A 179 -25.85 14.82 -3.36
CA GLN A 179 -27.28 15.14 -3.57
C GLN A 179 -27.37 16.68 -3.56
N ALA A 180 -27.28 17.35 -4.71
CA ALA A 180 -28.40 17.78 -5.58
C ALA A 180 -29.35 18.78 -4.90
N ASP A 181 -29.14 20.07 -5.17
CA ASP A 181 -30.18 21.09 -5.02
C ASP A 181 -30.31 21.97 -6.26
N ARG A 182 -31.58 22.19 -6.60
CA ARG A 182 -32.09 22.87 -7.78
C ARG A 182 -31.89 24.38 -7.69
N VAL A 183 -31.44 25.00 -8.77
CA VAL A 183 -31.75 26.42 -9.04
C VAL A 183 -32.16 26.58 -10.50
N THR A 184 -33.42 26.95 -10.68
CA THR A 184 -34.03 27.45 -11.91
C THR A 184 -33.35 28.75 -12.33
N GLN A 185 -32.93 28.89 -13.60
CA GLN A 185 -32.89 30.19 -14.28
C GLN A 185 -32.90 30.05 -15.81
N THR A 186 -34.06 30.38 -16.36
CA THR A 186 -34.35 31.30 -17.47
C THR A 186 -33.47 31.32 -18.72
N ALA A 187 -34.17 31.17 -19.84
CA ALA A 187 -33.74 31.29 -21.23
C ALA A 187 -32.86 32.51 -21.57
N ARG A 188 -31.90 32.29 -22.46
CA ARG A 188 -31.56 33.21 -23.55
C ARG A 188 -31.30 32.43 -24.83
N ILE A 189 -32.19 32.63 -25.79
CA ILE A 189 -32.05 32.26 -27.20
C ILE A 189 -30.97 33.19 -27.78
N VAL A 190 -29.95 32.62 -28.42
CA VAL A 190 -29.09 33.34 -29.35
C VAL A 190 -29.12 32.60 -30.68
N ILE A 191 -29.69 33.28 -31.66
CA ILE A 191 -29.80 32.88 -33.06
C ILE A 191 -28.42 33.12 -33.68
N GLY A 192 -27.77 32.05 -34.14
CA GLY A 192 -26.54 32.11 -34.93
C GLY A 192 -26.88 31.83 -36.39
N THR A 193 -26.76 32.85 -37.24
CA THR A 193 -26.89 32.78 -38.69
C THR A 193 -25.72 32.01 -39.30
N ALA A 194 -26.02 30.99 -40.10
CA ALA A 194 -25.05 30.26 -40.91
C ALA A 194 -24.81 31.01 -42.24
N THR A 195 -23.56 31.36 -42.51
CA THR A 195 -23.09 31.81 -43.82
C THR A 195 -22.43 30.62 -44.51
N GLN A 196 -22.96 30.22 -45.67
CA GLN A 196 -22.35 29.21 -46.55
C GLN A 196 -21.39 29.89 -47.52
N THR A 197 -20.23 29.26 -47.71
CA THR A 197 -19.44 29.23 -48.95
C THR A 197 -18.67 27.92 -48.96
#